data_AF-A0AAV4EU96-F1
#
_entry.id   AF-A0AAV4EU96-F1
#
_cell.length_a   1.000
_cell.length_b   1.000
_cell.length_c   1.000
_cell.angle_alpha   90.00
_cell.angle_beta   90.00
_cell.angle_gamma   90.00
#
_symmetry.space_group_name_H-M   'P 1'
#
loop_
_entity.id
_entity.type
_entity.pdbx_description
1 polymer ?
#
loop_
_entity_poly.entity_id
_entity_poly.type
_entity_poly.pdbx_seq_one_letter_code
_entity_poly.pdbx_strand_id
1 'polypeptide(L)'
;MEEVSEFEIETLRAELQQEKQMKEMLDQSSAELKATIEELEKRFDSIENEGNEWKTRYETQTEMNQQLEKQILMLQDKVEDARRNLKEAGKSPRDNRAFDDLADAYHKANDERKQYVLEINATKGNVGDIKARQRHMMITNQPPSGPVTARPNQGDSPKSYRSSDGNIPEDQRILDARYGPIKKTAGVKALPSLDMV
;
A
#
# COMPACT_ATOMS: atom_id res chain seq x y z
N MET A 1 -107.23 33.14 30.39
CA MET A 1 -105.82 33.30 30.00
C MET A 1 -105.08 33.27 31.32
N GLU A 2 -104.39 32.17 31.65
CA GLU A 2 -103.59 32.10 32.88
C GLU A 2 -102.49 33.16 32.76
N GLU A 3 -102.50 34.15 33.67
CA GLU A 3 -101.38 35.09 33.81
C GLU A 3 -100.20 34.29 34.35
N VAL A 4 -99.20 34.08 33.50
CA VAL A 4 -97.91 33.53 33.90
C VAL A 4 -97.32 34.46 34.95
N SER A 5 -96.94 33.90 36.10
CA SER A 5 -96.40 34.71 37.19
C SER A 5 -95.05 35.32 36.79
N GLU A 6 -94.75 36.53 37.27
CA GLU A 6 -93.46 37.19 37.03
C GLU A 6 -92.27 36.31 37.50
N PHE A 7 -92.50 35.48 38.51
CA PHE A 7 -91.56 34.49 39.02
C PHE A 7 -91.28 33.33 38.03
N GLU A 8 -92.30 32.81 37.35
CA GLU A 8 -92.11 31.81 36.28
C GLU A 8 -91.34 32.39 35.10
N ILE A 9 -91.61 33.65 34.74
CA ILE A 9 -90.88 34.35 33.68
C ILE A 9 -89.40 34.46 34.02
N GLU A 10 -89.07 34.84 35.27
CA GLU A 10 -87.68 34.96 35.70
C GLU A 10 -86.98 33.59 35.78
N THR A 11 -87.70 32.55 36.22
CA THR A 11 -87.18 31.18 36.26
C THR A 11 -86.84 30.68 34.85
N LEU A 12 -87.76 30.87 33.88
CA LEU A 12 -87.54 30.51 32.48
C LEU A 12 -86.38 31.30 31.85
N ARG A 13 -86.18 32.56 32.23
CA ARG A 13 -85.04 33.37 31.77
C ARG A 13 -83.72 32.82 32.29
N ALA A 14 -83.66 32.41 33.55
CA ALA A 14 -82.48 31.81 34.15
C ALA A 14 -82.13 30.46 33.50
N GLU A 15 -83.14 29.60 33.28
CA GLU A 15 -82.96 28.31 32.57
C GLU A 15 -82.47 28.51 31.14
N LEU A 16 -83.09 29.43 30.38
CA LEU A 16 -82.66 29.76 29.01
C LEU A 16 -81.21 30.26 28.98
N GLN A 17 -80.78 31.02 29.99
CA GLN A 17 -79.41 31.52 30.07
C GLN A 17 -78.42 30.40 30.38
N GLN A 18 -78.77 29.49 31.28
CA GLN A 18 -77.95 28.30 31.56
C GLN A 18 -77.82 27.41 30.32
N GLU A 19 -78.91 27.19 29.59
CA GLU A 19 -78.92 26.38 28.37
C GLU A 19 -78.04 27.00 27.27
N LYS A 20 -78.08 28.33 27.12
CA LYS A 20 -77.17 29.06 26.22
C LYS A 20 -75.70 28.86 26.58
N GLN A 21 -75.34 28.95 27.86
CA GLN A 21 -73.98 28.71 28.32
C GLN A 21 -73.55 27.26 28.08
N MET A 22 -74.43 26.29 28.35
CA MET A 22 -74.14 24.88 28.10
C MET A 22 -73.93 24.60 26.61
N LYS A 23 -74.77 25.19 25.76
CA LYS A 23 -74.62 25.11 24.31
C LYS A 23 -73.28 25.69 23.85
N GLU A 24 -72.90 26.87 24.35
CA GLU A 24 -71.64 27.51 23.98
C GLU A 24 -70.42 26.66 24.38
N MET A 25 -70.45 26.05 25.57
CA MET A 25 -69.41 25.09 25.99
C MET A 25 -69.33 23.86 25.08
N LEU A 26 -70.48 23.31 24.67
CA LEU A 26 -70.53 22.16 23.75
C LEU A 26 -70.05 22.53 22.35
N ASP A 27 -70.41 23.71 21.84
CA ASP A 27 -69.95 24.21 20.54
C ASP A 27 -68.43 24.41 20.55
N GLN A 28 -67.87 24.94 21.65
CA GLN A 28 -66.42 25.07 21.84
C GLN A 28 -65.72 23.70 21.86
N SER A 29 -66.23 22.73 22.63
CA SER A 29 -65.66 21.38 22.68
C SER A 29 -65.75 20.67 21.33
N SER A 30 -66.85 20.85 20.59
CA SER A 30 -67.03 20.32 19.23
C SER A 30 -66.02 20.93 18.25
N ALA A 31 -65.76 22.23 18.34
CA ALA A 31 -64.75 22.90 17.53
C ALA A 31 -63.34 22.38 17.83
N GLU A 32 -63.00 22.20 19.11
CA GLU A 32 -61.73 21.61 19.54
C GLU A 32 -61.56 20.18 19.04
N LEU A 33 -62.59 19.34 19.16
CA LEU A 33 -62.56 17.97 18.65
C LEU A 33 -62.36 17.95 17.13
N LYS A 34 -63.05 18.81 16.37
CA LYS A 34 -62.84 18.94 14.92
C LYS A 34 -61.40 19.34 14.59
N ALA A 35 -60.83 20.29 15.33
CA ALA A 35 -59.44 20.68 15.15
C ALA A 35 -58.47 19.53 15.44
N THR A 36 -58.72 18.74 16.49
CA THR A 36 -57.89 17.55 16.78
C THR A 36 -58.01 16.47 15.71
N ILE A 37 -59.20 16.27 15.14
CA ILE A 37 -59.41 15.34 14.02
C ILE A 37 -58.61 15.81 12.81
N GLU A 38 -58.71 17.09 12.45
CA GLU A 38 -57.96 17.67 11.33
C GLU A 38 -56.44 17.53 11.51
N GLU A 39 -55.94 17.71 12.74
CA GLU A 39 -54.52 17.50 13.04
C GLU A 39 -54.10 16.03 12.88
N LEU A 40 -54.92 15.09 13.35
CA LEU A 40 -54.65 13.66 13.22
C LEU A 40 -54.68 13.20 11.77
N GLU A 41 -55.62 13.69 10.96
CA GLU A 41 -55.70 13.42 9.52
C GLU A 41 -54.43 13.90 8.82
N LYS A 42 -53.95 15.12 9.10
CA LYS A 42 -52.68 15.64 8.54
C LYS A 42 -51.48 14.78 8.94
N ARG A 43 -51.43 14.32 10.19
CA ARG A 43 -50.35 13.42 10.65
C ARG A 43 -50.41 12.06 9.95
N PHE A 44 -51.60 11.54 9.74
CA PHE A 44 -51.81 10.27 9.04
C PHE A 44 -51.28 10.34 7.60
N ASP A 45 -51.61 11.40 6.86
CA ASP A 45 -51.13 11.61 5.49
C ASP A 45 -49.59 11.73 5.43
N SER A 46 -48.97 12.39 6.42
CA SER A 46 -47.51 12.49 6.52
C SER A 46 -46.85 11.12 6.70
N ILE A 47 -47.42 10.27 7.57
CA ILE A 47 -46.90 8.93 7.85
C ILE A 47 -46.96 8.05 6.59
N GLU A 48 -48.04 8.13 5.81
CA GLU A 48 -48.16 7.40 4.55
C GLU A 48 -47.06 7.82 3.56
N ASN A 49 -46.78 9.13 3.48
CA ASN A 49 -45.73 9.65 2.60
C ASN A 49 -44.31 9.28 3.07
N GLU A 50 -44.01 9.38 4.35
CA GLU A 50 -42.73 8.95 4.93
C GLU A 50 -42.50 7.45 4.68
N GLY A 51 -43.57 6.65 4.78
CA GLY A 51 -43.62 5.23 4.43
C GLY A 51 -43.09 4.91 3.03
N ASN A 52 -43.38 5.79 2.08
CA ASN A 52 -42.94 5.62 0.69
C ASN A 52 -41.50 6.09 0.46
N GLU A 53 -41.02 7.05 1.25
CA GLU A 53 -39.68 7.60 1.11
C GLU A 53 -38.59 6.61 1.56
N TRP A 54 -38.72 6.00 2.75
CA TRP A 54 -37.74 5.04 3.22
C TRP A 54 -37.67 3.80 2.31
N LYS A 55 -38.81 3.38 1.76
CA LYS A 55 -38.89 2.28 0.81
C LYS A 55 -38.13 2.59 -0.47
N THR A 56 -38.38 3.76 -1.07
CA THR A 56 -37.65 4.20 -2.28
C THR A 56 -36.14 4.30 -2.03
N ARG A 57 -35.74 4.85 -0.87
CA ARG A 57 -34.33 4.94 -0.47
C ARG A 57 -33.70 3.54 -0.30
N TYR A 58 -34.39 2.63 0.35
CA TYR A 58 -33.95 1.26 0.56
C TYR A 58 -33.79 0.51 -0.77
N GLU A 59 -34.77 0.62 -1.68
CA GLU A 59 -34.72 0.00 -3.00
C GLU A 59 -33.53 0.54 -3.81
N THR A 60 -33.35 1.85 -3.87
CA THR A 60 -32.19 2.49 -4.54
C THR A 60 -30.86 2.04 -3.94
N GLN A 61 -30.75 1.97 -2.62
CA GLN A 61 -29.53 1.52 -1.95
C GLN A 61 -29.23 0.05 -2.24
N THR A 62 -30.26 -0.79 -2.26
CA THR A 62 -30.13 -2.22 -2.57
C THR A 62 -29.66 -2.42 -4.01
N GLU A 63 -30.20 -1.67 -4.96
CA GLU A 63 -29.74 -1.69 -6.35
C GLU A 63 -28.28 -1.24 -6.50
N MET A 64 -27.88 -0.17 -5.82
CA MET A 64 -26.50 0.29 -5.80
C MET A 64 -25.57 -0.77 -5.23
N ASN A 65 -25.95 -1.40 -4.11
CA ASN A 65 -25.17 -2.47 -3.50
C ASN A 65 -24.99 -3.66 -4.45
N GLN A 66 -26.06 -4.08 -5.15
CA GLN A 66 -25.96 -5.14 -6.18
C GLN A 66 -25.01 -4.77 -7.32
N GLN A 67 -24.98 -3.50 -7.75
CA GLN A 67 -24.04 -3.06 -8.77
C GLN A 67 -22.59 -3.08 -8.25
N LEU A 68 -22.35 -2.67 -7.01
CA LEU A 68 -21.04 -2.72 -6.37
C LEU A 68 -20.55 -4.16 -6.20
N GLU A 69 -21.42 -5.09 -5.80
CA GLU A 69 -21.10 -6.52 -5.71
C GLU A 69 -20.67 -7.09 -7.06
N LYS A 70 -21.37 -6.75 -8.15
CA LYS A 70 -20.97 -7.12 -9.51
C LYS A 70 -19.60 -6.56 -9.87
N GLN A 71 -19.31 -5.31 -9.51
CA GLN A 71 -18.01 -4.68 -9.75
C GLN A 71 -16.89 -5.38 -8.97
N ILE A 72 -17.13 -5.73 -7.71
CA ILE A 72 -16.18 -6.47 -6.88
C ILE A 72 -15.84 -7.81 -7.55
N LEU A 73 -16.85 -8.57 -7.97
CA LEU A 73 -16.64 -9.86 -8.65
C LEU A 73 -15.82 -9.70 -9.94
N MET A 74 -16.16 -8.72 -10.79
CA MET A 74 -15.41 -8.45 -12.02
C MET A 74 -13.95 -8.07 -11.75
N LEU A 75 -13.69 -7.27 -10.72
CA LEU A 75 -12.33 -6.88 -10.36
C LEU A 75 -11.53 -8.05 -9.78
N GLN A 76 -12.17 -8.88 -8.96
CA GLN A 76 -11.54 -10.10 -8.44
C GLN A 76 -11.14 -11.04 -9.57
N ASP A 77 -12.00 -11.24 -10.56
CA ASP A 77 -11.72 -12.07 -11.74
C ASP A 77 -10.54 -11.52 -12.56
N LYS A 78 -10.53 -10.21 -12.82
CA LYS A 78 -9.40 -9.54 -13.49
C LYS A 78 -8.08 -9.69 -12.74
N VAL A 79 -8.10 -9.61 -11.42
CA VAL A 79 -6.90 -9.80 -10.59
C VAL A 79 -6.42 -11.24 -10.66
N GLU A 80 -7.32 -12.22 -10.61
CA GLU A 80 -6.97 -13.63 -10.72
C GLU A 80 -6.42 -13.98 -12.11
N ASP A 81 -7.00 -13.43 -13.18
CA ASP A 81 -6.49 -13.62 -14.53
C ASP A 81 -5.10 -12.99 -14.71
N ALA A 82 -4.88 -11.78 -14.18
CA ALA A 82 -3.55 -11.17 -14.17
C ALA A 82 -2.53 -12.03 -13.40
N ARG A 83 -2.93 -12.64 -12.28
CA ARG A 83 -2.09 -13.58 -11.52
C ARG A 83 -1.76 -14.84 -12.31
N ARG A 84 -2.75 -15.43 -12.99
CA ARG A 84 -2.55 -16.61 -13.87
C ARG A 84 -1.58 -16.27 -15.00
N ASN A 85 -1.80 -15.15 -15.70
CA ASN A 85 -0.95 -14.69 -16.79
C ASN A 85 0.51 -14.49 -16.35
N LEU A 86 0.74 -13.87 -15.18
CA LEU A 86 2.09 -13.71 -14.64
C LEU A 86 2.74 -15.06 -14.31
N LYS A 87 1.97 -15.99 -13.73
CA LYS A 87 2.45 -17.34 -13.42
C LYS A 87 2.79 -18.13 -14.68
N GLU A 88 2.06 -17.93 -15.78
CA GLU A 88 2.35 -18.55 -17.07
C GLU A 88 3.59 -17.93 -17.73
N ALA A 89 3.72 -16.60 -17.72
CA ALA A 89 4.91 -15.92 -18.22
C ALA A 89 6.19 -16.37 -17.46
N GLY A 90 6.13 -16.50 -16.14
CA GLY A 90 7.24 -17.00 -15.32
C GLY A 90 7.55 -18.50 -15.50
N LYS A 91 6.68 -19.26 -16.18
CA LYS A 91 6.89 -20.68 -16.49
C LYS A 91 7.50 -20.90 -17.87
N SER A 92 7.73 -19.86 -18.66
CA SER A 92 8.37 -19.94 -19.97
C SER A 92 9.66 -20.79 -19.87
N PRO A 93 9.68 -22.04 -20.38
CA PRO A 93 10.85 -22.91 -20.27
C PRO A 93 12.04 -22.35 -21.04
N ARG A 94 11.78 -21.39 -21.93
CA ARG A 94 12.77 -20.74 -22.79
C ARG A 94 13.69 -19.81 -22.00
N ASP A 95 13.14 -19.10 -21.03
CA ASP A 95 13.91 -18.16 -20.22
C ASP A 95 14.79 -18.92 -19.22
N ASN A 96 14.24 -19.92 -18.53
CA ASN A 96 15.01 -20.73 -17.57
C ASN A 96 16.15 -21.51 -18.24
N ARG A 97 15.93 -22.10 -19.42
CA ARG A 97 17.02 -22.80 -20.16
C ARG A 97 18.11 -21.84 -20.63
N ALA A 98 17.73 -20.63 -21.07
CA ALA A 98 18.72 -19.63 -21.47
C ALA A 98 19.58 -19.17 -20.28
N PHE A 99 19.02 -19.12 -19.06
CA PHE A 99 19.79 -18.86 -17.85
C PHE A 99 20.74 -20.01 -17.51
N ASP A 100 20.28 -21.26 -17.60
CA ASP A 100 21.11 -22.43 -17.33
C ASP A 100 22.28 -22.55 -18.33
N ASP A 101 22.01 -22.39 -19.63
CA ASP A 101 23.04 -22.41 -20.69
C ASP A 101 24.09 -21.30 -20.49
N LEU A 102 23.65 -20.11 -20.07
CA LEU A 102 24.53 -18.98 -19.78
C LEU A 102 25.39 -19.22 -18.53
N ALA A 103 24.81 -19.85 -17.50
CA ALA A 103 25.54 -20.20 -16.28
C ALA A 103 26.64 -21.22 -16.58
N ASP A 104 26.35 -22.25 -17.37
CA ASP A 104 27.32 -23.26 -17.79
C ASP A 104 28.47 -22.66 -18.62
N ALA A 105 28.15 -21.79 -19.57
CA ALA A 105 29.14 -21.07 -20.36
C ALA A 105 30.05 -20.19 -19.49
N TYR A 106 29.47 -19.50 -18.48
CA TYR A 106 30.23 -18.68 -17.54
C TYR A 106 31.19 -19.54 -16.68
N HIS A 107 30.70 -20.66 -16.14
CA HIS A 107 31.52 -21.58 -15.36
C HIS A 107 32.70 -22.10 -16.18
N LYS A 108 32.45 -22.54 -17.41
CA LYS A 108 33.49 -23.01 -18.34
C LYS A 108 34.53 -21.92 -18.62
N ALA A 109 34.10 -20.71 -18.98
CA ALA A 109 35.01 -19.61 -19.26
C ALA A 109 35.86 -19.22 -18.04
N ASN A 110 35.30 -19.31 -16.82
CA ASN A 110 36.04 -19.03 -15.60
C ASN A 110 37.07 -20.12 -15.28
N ASP A 111 36.78 -21.38 -15.57
CA ASP A 111 37.73 -22.48 -15.38
C ASP A 111 38.89 -22.40 -16.38
N GLU A 112 38.60 -22.07 -17.65
CA GLU A 112 39.61 -21.74 -18.65
C GLU A 112 40.48 -20.55 -18.20
N ARG A 113 39.86 -19.49 -17.67
CA ARG A 113 40.60 -18.34 -17.11
C ARG A 113 41.53 -18.76 -15.96
N LYS A 114 41.09 -19.62 -15.05
CA LYS A 114 41.94 -20.13 -13.95
C LYS A 114 43.12 -20.92 -14.51
N GLN A 115 42.90 -21.73 -15.53
CA GLN A 115 43.94 -22.51 -16.20
C GLN A 115 45.00 -21.59 -16.82
N TYR A 116 44.59 -20.58 -17.60
CA TYR A 116 45.53 -19.60 -18.17
C TYR A 116 46.32 -18.85 -17.09
N VAL A 117 45.70 -18.51 -15.95
CA VAL A 117 46.40 -17.88 -14.83
C VAL A 117 47.49 -18.78 -14.26
N LEU A 118 47.25 -20.08 -14.14
CA LEU A 118 48.26 -21.04 -13.69
C LEU A 118 49.43 -21.12 -14.66
N GLU A 119 49.14 -21.22 -15.97
CA GLU A 119 50.18 -21.27 -17.02
C GLU A 119 51.01 -19.98 -17.08
N ILE A 120 50.37 -18.83 -16.92
CA ILE A 120 51.06 -17.53 -16.83
C ILE A 120 51.99 -17.52 -15.61
N ASN A 121 51.53 -17.99 -14.45
CA ASN A 121 52.34 -18.00 -13.24
C ASN A 121 53.52 -18.98 -13.35
N ALA A 122 53.30 -20.16 -13.92
CA ALA A 122 54.37 -21.13 -14.19
C ALA A 122 55.42 -20.56 -15.16
N THR A 123 54.97 -19.92 -16.25
CA THR A 123 55.87 -19.27 -17.22
C THR A 123 56.64 -18.11 -16.60
N LYS A 124 55.98 -17.28 -15.78
CA LYS A 124 56.63 -16.21 -15.02
C LYS A 124 57.71 -16.73 -14.08
N GLY A 125 57.45 -17.86 -13.40
CA GLY A 125 58.45 -18.56 -12.58
C GLY A 125 59.67 -18.97 -13.39
N ASN A 126 59.46 -19.68 -14.51
CA ASN A 126 60.52 -20.11 -15.41
C ASN A 126 61.34 -18.92 -15.97
N VAL A 127 60.68 -17.83 -16.34
CA VAL A 127 61.36 -16.58 -16.79
C VAL A 127 62.19 -15.98 -15.66
N GLY A 128 61.70 -16.02 -14.42
CA GLY A 128 62.45 -15.62 -13.23
C GLY A 128 63.74 -16.44 -13.08
N ASP A 129 63.64 -17.76 -13.22
CA ASP A 129 64.79 -18.68 -13.13
C ASP A 129 65.80 -18.46 -14.26
N ILE A 130 65.33 -18.24 -15.49
CA ILE A 130 66.19 -17.92 -16.64
C ILE A 130 66.93 -16.59 -16.40
N LYS A 131 66.22 -15.55 -15.93
CA LYS A 131 66.85 -14.27 -15.57
C LYS A 131 67.86 -14.42 -14.43
N ALA A 132 67.58 -15.26 -13.43
CA ALA A 132 68.51 -15.52 -12.33
C ALA A 132 69.79 -16.22 -12.83
N ARG A 133 69.66 -17.23 -13.69
CA ARG A 133 70.80 -17.89 -14.35
C ARG A 133 71.58 -16.94 -15.23
N GLN A 134 70.91 -16.07 -15.98
CA GLN A 134 71.56 -15.04 -16.80
C GLN A 134 72.34 -14.02 -15.94
N ARG A 135 71.77 -13.58 -14.80
CA ARG A 135 72.49 -12.73 -13.84
C ARG A 135 73.72 -13.43 -13.27
N HIS A 136 73.61 -14.71 -12.92
CA HIS A 136 74.75 -15.49 -12.41
C HIS A 136 75.88 -15.56 -13.45
N MET A 137 75.56 -15.88 -14.71
CA MET A 137 76.51 -15.90 -15.84
C MET A 137 77.21 -14.54 -16.07
N MET A 138 76.53 -13.41 -15.82
CA MET A 138 77.14 -12.08 -15.92
C MET A 138 78.08 -11.75 -14.74
N ILE A 139 77.89 -12.39 -13.58
CA ILE A 139 78.76 -12.23 -12.41
C ILE A 139 80.01 -13.11 -12.53
N THR A 140 79.95 -14.28 -13.21
CA THR A 140 81.10 -15.20 -13.28
C THR A 140 82.23 -14.76 -14.21
N ASN A 141 82.01 -13.74 -15.06
CA ASN A 141 82.94 -13.33 -16.13
C ASN A 141 83.51 -11.91 -15.95
N GLN A 142 83.70 -11.43 -14.73
CA GLN A 142 84.39 -10.16 -14.46
C GLN A 142 85.70 -10.40 -13.68
N PRO A 143 86.86 -9.86 -14.12
CA PRO A 143 88.11 -9.96 -13.35
C PRO A 143 88.07 -9.04 -12.11
N PRO A 144 88.84 -9.33 -11.05
CA PRO A 144 88.78 -8.54 -9.83
C PRO A 144 89.48 -7.19 -10.04
N SER A 145 88.76 -6.10 -9.76
CA SER A 145 89.36 -4.79 -9.49
C SER A 145 88.83 -4.25 -8.16
N GLY A 146 89.76 -3.66 -7.39
CA GLY A 146 89.71 -3.42 -5.94
C GLY A 146 88.66 -2.43 -5.41
N PRO A 147 88.79 -2.02 -4.14
CA PRO A 147 87.66 -1.75 -3.26
C PRO A 147 87.00 -0.41 -3.58
N VAL A 148 85.67 -0.42 -3.67
CA VAL A 148 84.87 0.80 -3.64
C VAL A 148 84.02 0.79 -2.39
N THR A 149 84.09 1.92 -1.72
CA THR A 149 83.66 2.26 -0.37
C THR A 149 82.21 1.96 -0.05
N ALA A 150 81.98 1.51 1.18
CA ALA A 150 80.68 1.48 1.83
C ALA A 150 80.02 2.88 1.86
N ARG A 151 78.72 2.96 1.52
CA ARG A 151 77.73 3.89 2.09
C ARG A 151 76.30 3.49 1.68
N PRO A 152 75.27 3.88 2.44
CA PRO A 152 74.32 2.92 2.96
C PRO A 152 72.93 3.04 2.35
N ASN A 153 72.25 1.90 2.33
CA ASN A 153 70.86 1.67 2.69
C ASN A 153 69.93 2.91 2.76
N GLN A 154 69.05 3.03 1.76
CA GLN A 154 67.64 3.41 1.93
C GLN A 154 66.87 2.34 1.15
N GLY A 155 66.13 1.44 1.77
CA GLY A 155 65.16 1.72 2.82
C GLY A 155 63.80 1.88 2.16
N ASP A 156 63.13 0.75 2.02
CA ASP A 156 61.68 0.55 1.99
C ASP A 156 60.77 1.56 1.26
N SER A 157 60.03 1.01 0.29
CA SER A 157 58.60 1.30 0.20
C SER A 157 57.84 0.07 -0.31
N PRO A 158 57.28 -0.75 0.60
CA PRO A 158 56.25 -1.71 0.28
C PRO A 158 54.88 -1.02 0.29
N LYS A 159 54.11 -1.25 -0.77
CA LYS A 159 52.64 -1.25 -0.87
C LYS A 159 52.19 -0.55 -2.14
N SER A 160 51.81 -1.34 -3.15
CA SER A 160 50.58 -0.96 -3.84
C SER A 160 49.49 -1.03 -2.79
N TYR A 161 49.00 0.14 -2.39
CA TYR A 161 47.76 0.26 -1.66
C TYR A 161 46.70 -0.50 -2.44
N ARG A 162 46.22 -1.61 -1.87
CA ARG A 162 44.79 -1.89 -1.92
C ARG A 162 44.12 -0.71 -1.19
N SER A 163 43.71 0.28 -1.96
CA SER A 163 42.63 1.20 -1.62
C SER A 163 41.72 1.15 -2.84
N SER A 164 40.60 0.42 -2.81
CA SER A 164 39.44 0.71 -1.95
C SER A 164 38.90 2.12 -2.14
N ASP A 165 38.89 2.61 -3.39
CA ASP A 165 38.10 3.79 -3.78
C ASP A 165 36.92 3.42 -4.69
N GLY A 166 36.32 2.26 -4.41
CA GLY A 166 34.95 1.95 -4.83
C GLY A 166 34.06 1.95 -3.58
N ASN A 167 33.59 3.13 -3.17
CA ASN A 167 32.77 3.33 -1.98
C ASN A 167 31.32 2.82 -2.16
N ILE A 168 31.15 1.57 -2.60
CA ILE A 168 29.82 0.94 -2.75
C ILE A 168 29.85 -0.44 -2.11
N PRO A 169 29.24 -0.59 -0.92
CA PRO A 169 29.05 -1.90 -0.30
C PRO A 169 28.20 -2.81 -1.19
N GLU A 170 28.68 -4.04 -1.34
CA GLU A 170 28.07 -5.15 -2.08
C GLU A 170 26.82 -5.60 -1.32
N ASP A 171 25.67 -4.93 -1.55
CA ASP A 171 24.28 -5.45 -1.39
C ASP A 171 23.20 -4.35 -1.39
N GLN A 172 23.27 -3.36 -2.28
CA GLN A 172 22.14 -2.43 -2.50
C GLN A 172 21.72 -2.42 -3.97
N ARG A 173 20.48 -2.86 -4.24
CA ARG A 173 19.87 -2.77 -5.58
C ARG A 173 19.63 -1.30 -5.91
N ILE A 174 20.41 -0.76 -6.85
CA ILE A 174 20.19 0.56 -7.43
C ILE A 174 19.19 0.38 -8.58
N LEU A 175 17.95 0.85 -8.40
CA LEU A 175 16.96 0.88 -9.48
C LEU A 175 17.03 2.18 -10.32
N ASP A 176 17.58 3.28 -9.80
CA ASP A 176 17.81 4.54 -10.53
C ASP A 176 19.07 5.27 -9.99
N ALA A 177 19.96 5.72 -10.89
CA ALA A 177 21.25 6.32 -10.56
C ALA A 177 21.15 7.70 -9.88
N ARG A 178 19.98 8.36 -9.93
CA ARG A 178 19.78 9.69 -9.33
C ARG A 178 19.50 9.70 -7.82
N TYR A 179 19.14 8.57 -7.22
CA TYR A 179 18.59 8.55 -5.85
C TYR A 179 19.39 7.73 -4.82
N GLY A 180 20.50 7.12 -5.22
CA GLY A 180 21.45 6.48 -4.29
C GLY A 180 20.91 5.23 -3.55
N PRO A 181 21.74 4.62 -2.69
CA PRO A 181 21.46 3.31 -2.08
C PRO A 181 20.32 3.37 -1.03
N ILE A 182 19.29 2.52 -1.18
CA ILE A 182 18.07 2.52 -0.34
C ILE A 182 18.29 1.74 0.97
N LYS A 183 18.16 2.42 2.12
CA LYS A 183 18.15 1.78 3.44
C LYS A 183 16.86 0.97 3.65
N LYS A 184 16.96 -0.36 3.69
CA LYS A 184 15.84 -1.24 4.06
C LYS A 184 15.57 -1.20 5.56
N THR A 185 14.83 -0.20 6.03
CA THR A 185 14.03 -0.30 7.27
C THR A 185 12.91 0.74 7.25
N ALA A 186 11.74 0.36 6.76
CA ALA A 186 10.49 0.99 7.18
C ALA A 186 9.66 -0.10 7.87
N GLY A 187 10.00 -0.37 9.14
CA GLY A 187 9.14 -1.16 10.00
C GLY A 187 7.91 -0.31 10.33
N VAL A 188 6.79 -0.59 9.69
CA VAL A 188 5.49 0.00 10.07
C VAL A 188 5.11 -0.63 11.41
N LYS A 189 5.30 0.10 12.51
CA LYS A 189 4.80 -0.30 13.83
C LYS A 189 3.29 -0.07 13.88
N ALA A 190 2.55 -1.12 13.51
CA ALA A 190 1.10 -1.31 13.63
C ALA A 190 0.21 -0.37 12.78
N LEU A 191 -0.81 -0.98 12.16
CA LEU A 191 -1.91 -0.27 11.51
C LEU A 191 -2.96 0.14 12.56
N PRO A 192 -3.68 1.26 12.38
CA PRO A 192 -4.75 1.68 13.29
C PRO A 192 -5.86 0.62 13.36
N SER A 193 -6.41 0.37 14.55
CA SER A 193 -7.58 -0.50 14.71
C SER A 193 -8.84 0.20 14.19
N LEU A 194 -9.64 -0.53 13.43
CA LEU A 194 -10.98 -0.10 13.02
C LEU A 194 -11.94 -0.46 14.15
N ASP A 195 -12.47 0.54 14.84
CA ASP A 195 -13.62 0.33 15.72
C ASP A 195 -14.84 0.03 14.85
N MET A 196 -15.38 -1.19 15.00
CA MET A 196 -16.68 -1.53 14.45
C MET A 196 -17.75 -0.96 15.38
N VAL A 197 -18.59 -0.08 14.82
CA VAL A 197 -19.85 0.39 15.41
C VAL A 197 -20.87 -0.72 15.38
#